data_AF-D5XAS1-F1
#
_entry.id   AF-D5XAS1-F1
#
_cell.length_a   1.000
_cell.length_b   1.000
_cell.length_c   1.000
_cell.angle_alpha   90.00
_cell.angle_beta   90.00
_cell.angle_gamma   90.00
#
_symmetry.space_group_name_H-M   'P 1'
#
loop_
_entity.id
_entity.type
_entity.pdbx_description
1 polymer ?
#
loop_
_entity_poly.entity_id
_entity_poly.type
_entity_poly.pdbx_seq_one_letter_code
_entity_poly.pdbx_strand_id
1 'polypeptide(L)'
;MLTKMRIYFCQALASSKGSFTLEATIVFPLILFILFCLLFVSMFIFEKLVVLNAAVYTSAQRAATWNNSFKDLETGALGGKLKKNGLYWRIFQDFDNSSLAVAKAVEATGLAGEHLAYGVFQNDQTIEINYNNQLIKRTVTASINENVLMPAWAAKCLGNQIQARAQADVAEPVEYIRNVDILYDYLNRLKGYLTLLGKRQDSLNNGGRVYITKNIYEDKVYHSDPNCRYVQRISRHGNLMVLESTAVATEMGYRQCKVCTQNNH
;
A
#
# COMPACT_ATOMS: atom_id res chain seq x y z
N MET A 1 63.36 -26.46 -38.15
CA MET A 1 63.34 -27.00 -36.75
C MET A 1 61.92 -27.36 -36.31
N LEU A 2 60.92 -26.52 -36.58
CA LEU A 2 59.49 -26.77 -36.27
C LEU A 2 58.86 -28.01 -36.96
N THR A 3 59.32 -28.38 -38.16
CA THR A 3 58.80 -29.54 -38.91
C THR A 3 59.22 -30.88 -38.33
N LYS A 4 60.46 -31.00 -37.81
CA LYS A 4 60.90 -32.23 -37.14
C LYS A 4 60.15 -32.46 -35.82
N MET A 5 59.89 -31.39 -35.07
CA MET A 5 59.16 -31.45 -33.79
C MET A 5 57.72 -31.95 -33.95
N ARG A 6 57.06 -31.58 -35.06
CA ARG A 6 55.70 -32.02 -35.41
C ARG A 6 55.60 -33.52 -35.74
N ILE A 7 56.65 -34.07 -36.36
CA ILE A 7 56.71 -35.49 -36.76
C ILE A 7 56.93 -36.39 -35.54
N TYR A 8 57.81 -35.99 -34.62
CA TYR A 8 58.01 -36.73 -33.36
C TYR A 8 56.78 -36.72 -32.46
N PHE A 9 56.01 -35.63 -32.45
CA PHE A 9 54.75 -35.55 -31.71
C PHE A 9 53.69 -36.51 -32.26
N CYS A 10 53.57 -36.65 -33.59
CA CYS A 10 52.66 -37.61 -34.21
C CYS A 10 53.12 -39.08 -34.03
N GLN A 11 54.43 -39.36 -33.99
CA GLN A 11 54.94 -40.71 -33.69
C GLN A 11 54.73 -41.12 -32.23
N ALA A 12 54.79 -40.18 -31.28
CA ALA A 12 54.50 -40.44 -29.87
C ALA A 12 53.01 -40.77 -29.63
N LEU A 13 52.09 -40.20 -30.42
CA LEU A 13 50.65 -40.48 -30.38
C LEU A 13 50.26 -41.83 -31.00
N ALA A 14 51.13 -42.45 -31.81
CA ALA A 14 50.84 -43.71 -32.53
C ALA A 14 51.27 -44.98 -31.76
N SER A 15 51.96 -44.85 -30.63
CA SER A 15 52.43 -46.00 -29.83
C SER A 15 51.38 -46.40 -28.77
N SER A 16 50.93 -47.65 -28.81
CA SER A 16 49.91 -48.20 -27.89
C SER A 16 50.41 -48.48 -26.47
N LYS A 17 51.73 -48.43 -26.24
CA LYS A 17 52.35 -48.68 -24.92
C LYS A 17 52.39 -47.38 -24.12
N GLY A 18 51.42 -47.20 -23.23
CA GLY A 18 51.27 -46.01 -22.37
C GLY A 18 49.93 -45.26 -22.52
N SER A 19 49.06 -45.71 -23.44
CA SER A 19 47.74 -45.09 -23.68
C SER A 19 46.85 -45.08 -22.43
N PHE A 20 46.87 -46.15 -21.61
CA PHE A 20 46.02 -46.25 -20.42
C PHE A 20 46.37 -45.20 -19.36
N THR A 21 47.67 -44.99 -19.10
CA THR A 21 48.14 -43.94 -18.20
C THR A 21 47.84 -42.55 -18.73
N LEU A 22 47.92 -42.35 -20.05
CA LEU A 22 47.64 -41.06 -20.69
C LEU A 22 46.14 -40.72 -20.64
N GLU A 23 45.29 -41.70 -20.89
CA GLU A 23 43.84 -41.59 -20.75
C GLU A 23 43.44 -41.26 -19.31
N ALA A 24 43.97 -42.00 -18.33
CA ALA A 24 43.71 -41.72 -16.91
C ALA A 24 44.19 -40.33 -16.47
N THR A 25 45.33 -39.86 -17.01
CA THR A 25 45.88 -38.52 -16.72
C THR A 25 45.03 -37.39 -17.29
N ILE A 26 44.21 -37.64 -18.31
CA ILE A 26 43.28 -36.65 -18.88
C ILE A 26 41.89 -36.74 -18.23
N VAL A 27 41.41 -37.96 -17.98
CA VAL A 27 40.08 -38.20 -17.39
C VAL A 27 39.99 -37.64 -15.97
N PHE A 28 41.03 -37.82 -15.15
CA PHE A 28 41.00 -37.35 -13.75
C PHE A 28 40.88 -35.82 -13.63
N PRO A 29 41.75 -35.00 -14.27
CA PRO A 29 41.59 -33.54 -14.26
C PRO A 29 40.27 -33.08 -14.89
N LEU A 30 39.76 -33.80 -15.89
CA LEU A 30 38.48 -33.47 -16.53
C LEU A 30 37.30 -33.66 -15.57
N ILE A 31 37.25 -34.78 -14.83
CA ILE A 31 36.22 -35.00 -13.81
C ILE A 31 36.32 -33.94 -12.72
N LEU A 32 37.53 -33.64 -12.24
CA LEU A 32 37.77 -32.61 -11.23
C LEU A 32 37.33 -31.22 -11.72
N PHE A 33 37.62 -30.88 -12.98
CA PHE A 33 37.17 -29.64 -13.60
C PHE A 33 35.64 -29.56 -13.67
N ILE A 34 34.96 -30.64 -14.07
CA ILE A 34 33.49 -30.70 -14.10
C ILE A 34 32.91 -30.49 -12.70
N LEU A 35 33.50 -31.11 -11.66
CA LEU A 35 33.07 -30.91 -10.28
C LEU A 35 33.21 -29.45 -9.84
N PHE A 36 34.34 -28.79 -10.14
CA PHE A 36 34.50 -27.37 -9.86
C PHE A 36 33.48 -26.51 -10.62
N CYS A 37 33.24 -26.78 -11.90
CA CYS A 37 32.21 -26.07 -12.66
C CYS A 37 30.82 -26.22 -12.02
N LEU A 38 30.44 -27.42 -11.59
CA LEU A 38 29.16 -27.65 -10.91
C LEU A 38 29.07 -26.88 -9.60
N LEU A 39 30.14 -26.86 -8.79
CA LEU A 39 30.18 -26.08 -7.56
C LEU A 39 30.02 -24.58 -7.83
N PHE A 40 30.75 -24.02 -8.81
CA PHE A 40 30.62 -22.61 -9.18
C PHE A 40 29.21 -22.25 -9.66
N VAL A 41 28.59 -23.10 -10.48
CA VAL A 41 27.21 -22.88 -10.95
C VAL A 41 26.23 -22.92 -9.78
N SER A 42 26.36 -23.90 -8.88
CA SER A 42 25.49 -24.00 -7.71
C SER A 42 25.60 -22.77 -6.79
N MET A 43 26.82 -22.29 -6.57
CA MET A 43 27.09 -21.10 -5.75
C MET A 43 26.54 -19.83 -6.41
N PHE A 44 26.64 -19.71 -7.73
CA PHE A 44 26.08 -18.58 -8.47
C PHE A 44 24.54 -18.56 -8.43
N ILE A 45 23.90 -19.73 -8.52
CA ILE A 45 22.45 -19.84 -8.36
C ILE A 45 22.04 -19.49 -6.93
N PHE A 46 22.78 -19.97 -5.93
CA PHE A 46 22.55 -19.64 -4.53
C PHE A 46 22.58 -18.12 -4.31
N GLU A 47 23.57 -17.42 -4.86
CA GLU A 47 23.62 -15.96 -4.73
C GLU A 47 22.40 -15.27 -5.33
N LYS A 48 21.99 -15.67 -6.53
CA LYS A 48 20.77 -15.14 -7.16
C LYS A 48 19.54 -15.33 -6.28
N LEU A 49 19.45 -16.46 -5.58
CA LEU A 49 18.34 -16.75 -4.67
C LEU A 49 18.41 -15.90 -3.41
N VAL A 50 19.59 -15.64 -2.86
CA VAL A 50 19.75 -14.73 -1.70
C VAL A 50 19.28 -13.32 -2.05
N VAL A 51 19.74 -12.77 -3.18
CA VAL A 51 19.34 -11.42 -3.63
C VAL A 51 17.84 -11.34 -3.90
N LEU A 52 17.27 -12.37 -4.54
CA LEU A 52 15.83 -12.45 -4.78
C LEU A 52 15.03 -12.54 -3.47
N ASN A 53 15.48 -13.38 -2.53
CA ASN A 53 14.81 -13.54 -1.24
C ASN A 53 14.86 -12.25 -0.43
N ALA A 54 16.01 -11.55 -0.41
CA ALA A 54 16.12 -10.24 0.22
C ALA A 54 15.11 -9.24 -0.39
N ALA A 55 15.00 -9.17 -1.73
CA ALA A 55 14.03 -8.29 -2.38
C ALA A 55 12.57 -8.67 -2.04
N VAL A 56 12.22 -9.95 -2.11
CA VAL A 56 10.85 -10.44 -1.83
C VAL A 56 10.48 -10.20 -0.38
N TYR A 57 11.35 -10.60 0.55
CA TYR A 57 11.09 -10.47 1.97
C TYR A 57 10.94 -9.00 2.38
N THR A 58 11.86 -8.14 1.94
CA THR A 58 11.84 -6.71 2.29
C THR A 58 10.62 -5.99 1.72
N SER A 59 10.27 -6.25 0.46
CA SER A 59 9.06 -5.66 -0.16
C SER A 59 7.79 -6.12 0.54
N ALA A 60 7.65 -7.43 0.81
CA ALA A 60 6.50 -7.98 1.50
C ALA A 60 6.37 -7.41 2.92
N GLN A 61 7.46 -7.38 3.67
CA GLN A 61 7.45 -6.93 5.05
C GLN A 61 7.20 -5.42 5.17
N ARG A 62 7.79 -4.63 4.29
CA ARG A 62 7.53 -3.18 4.21
C ARG A 62 6.08 -2.89 3.81
N ALA A 63 5.51 -3.69 2.91
CA ALA A 63 4.10 -3.56 2.51
C ALA A 63 3.15 -3.93 3.67
N ALA A 64 3.44 -4.99 4.42
CA ALA A 64 2.65 -5.42 5.57
C ALA A 64 2.67 -4.40 6.72
N THR A 65 3.81 -3.74 6.94
CA THR A 65 4.01 -2.73 7.99
C THR A 65 3.74 -1.30 7.52
N TRP A 66 3.20 -1.10 6.31
CA TRP A 66 3.02 0.24 5.74
C TRP A 66 2.12 1.16 6.58
N ASN A 67 1.18 0.58 7.33
CA ASN A 67 0.20 1.31 8.13
C ASN A 67 0.78 2.18 9.27
N ASN A 68 1.99 1.88 9.75
CA ASN A 68 2.65 2.69 10.78
C ASN A 68 4.18 2.62 10.63
N SER A 69 4.83 3.79 10.61
CA SER A 69 6.28 3.90 10.48
C SER A 69 7.06 3.45 11.71
N PHE A 70 6.41 3.35 12.88
CA PHE A 70 7.07 2.93 14.13
C PHE A 70 6.94 1.43 14.41
N LYS A 71 6.41 0.67 13.45
CA LYS A 71 6.40 -0.79 13.56
C LYS A 71 7.78 -1.29 13.23
N ASP A 72 8.25 -2.21 14.06
CA ASP A 72 9.42 -2.98 13.71
C ASP A 72 9.16 -3.74 12.41
N LEU A 73 10.12 -3.69 11.50
CA LEU A 73 9.96 -4.29 10.20
C LEU A 73 9.86 -5.80 10.34
N GLU A 74 10.72 -6.49 11.08
CA GLU A 74 10.70 -7.96 11.15
C GLU A 74 9.50 -8.51 11.92
N THR A 75 9.26 -8.02 13.13
CA THR A 75 8.21 -8.56 14.00
C THR A 75 6.82 -7.99 13.69
N GLY A 76 6.75 -6.86 12.99
CA GLY A 76 5.51 -6.10 12.80
C GLY A 76 4.95 -5.51 14.11
N ALA A 77 5.67 -5.66 15.23
CA ALA A 77 5.25 -5.21 16.54
C ALA A 77 5.41 -3.70 16.65
N LEU A 78 4.50 -3.08 17.41
CA LEU A 78 4.66 -1.70 17.85
C LEU A 78 5.52 -1.73 19.10
N GLY A 79 6.65 -1.02 19.10
CA GLY A 79 7.47 -0.85 20.29
C GLY A 79 6.68 -0.30 21.48
N GLY A 80 7.22 -0.39 22.70
CA GLY A 80 6.52 -0.12 23.96
C GLY A 80 5.91 1.28 24.15
N LYS A 81 6.13 2.23 23.23
CA LYS A 81 5.37 3.48 23.14
C LYS A 81 4.47 3.43 21.90
N LEU A 82 3.17 3.67 22.09
CA LEU A 82 2.16 3.80 21.03
C LEU A 82 2.38 5.04 20.14
N LYS A 83 3.56 5.16 19.55
CA LYS A 83 3.88 6.19 18.58
C LYS A 83 3.10 5.90 17.30
N LYS A 84 2.45 6.94 16.78
CA LYS A 84 1.66 6.90 15.55
C LYS A 84 2.13 8.01 14.64
N ASN A 85 2.01 7.78 13.34
CA ASN A 85 2.15 8.83 12.34
C ASN A 85 1.09 9.93 12.56
N GLY A 86 1.35 11.15 12.10
CA GLY A 86 0.44 12.28 12.28
C GLY A 86 -0.94 12.00 11.65
N LEU A 87 -2.03 12.45 12.27
CA LEU A 87 -3.41 12.00 11.97
C LEU A 87 -3.78 11.94 10.47
N TYR A 88 -3.35 12.93 9.68
CA TYR A 88 -3.70 13.06 8.27
C TYR A 88 -2.59 12.63 7.30
N TRP A 89 -1.62 11.86 7.77
CA TRP A 89 -0.49 11.42 6.95
C TRP A 89 -0.94 10.67 5.69
N ARG A 90 -2.08 9.97 5.72
CA ARG A 90 -2.63 9.25 4.55
C ARG A 90 -3.10 10.17 3.42
N ILE A 91 -3.45 11.42 3.74
CA ILE A 91 -3.91 12.39 2.73
C ILE A 91 -2.73 13.21 2.23
N PHE A 92 -1.81 13.59 3.14
CA PHE A 92 -0.76 14.56 2.84
C PHE A 92 0.65 13.97 2.72
N GLN A 93 0.84 12.69 2.99
CA GLN A 93 2.16 12.05 3.08
C GLN A 93 2.16 10.58 2.63
N ASP A 94 1.10 10.10 1.98
CA ASP A 94 1.00 8.74 1.42
C ASP A 94 0.97 8.81 -0.10
N PHE A 95 2.01 9.40 -0.71
CA PHE A 95 2.19 9.47 -2.15
C PHE A 95 3.67 9.34 -2.52
N ASP A 96 3.93 9.10 -3.80
CA ASP A 96 5.26 8.88 -4.36
C ASP A 96 6.21 10.02 -3.98
N ASN A 97 7.40 9.68 -3.47
CA ASN A 97 8.43 10.65 -3.03
C ASN A 97 8.01 11.63 -1.91
N SER A 98 6.89 11.39 -1.22
CA SER A 98 6.60 12.12 0.01
C SER A 98 7.67 11.83 1.07
N SER A 99 7.95 12.80 1.94
CA SER A 99 8.99 12.67 2.97
C SER A 99 8.81 11.43 3.86
N LEU A 100 7.56 11.09 4.19
CA LEU A 100 7.24 9.90 4.98
C LEU A 100 7.43 8.61 4.17
N ALA A 101 7.01 8.56 2.90
CA ALA A 101 7.20 7.39 2.06
C ALA A 101 8.70 7.11 1.81
N VAL A 102 9.49 8.15 1.57
CA VAL A 102 10.95 8.04 1.44
C VAL A 102 11.57 7.56 2.75
N ALA A 103 11.20 8.14 3.90
CA ALA A 103 11.72 7.70 5.20
C ALA A 103 11.41 6.21 5.48
N LYS A 104 10.18 5.77 5.18
CA LYS A 104 9.78 4.36 5.28
C LYS A 104 10.57 3.45 4.33
N ALA A 105 10.83 3.90 3.12
CA ALA A 105 11.59 3.16 2.13
C ALA A 105 13.07 3.02 2.53
N VAL A 106 13.69 4.09 3.01
CA VAL A 106 15.07 4.10 3.53
C VAL A 106 15.23 3.20 4.75
N GLU A 107 14.24 3.15 5.64
CA GLU A 107 14.27 2.20 6.76
C GLU A 107 14.33 0.73 6.28
N ALA A 108 13.60 0.40 5.22
CA ALA A 108 13.57 -0.95 4.67
C ALA A 108 14.86 -1.33 3.92
N THR A 109 15.70 -0.37 3.50
CA THR A 109 16.99 -0.71 2.87
C THR A 109 17.96 -1.31 3.89
N GLY A 110 17.84 -0.92 5.17
CA GLY A 110 18.61 -1.54 6.26
C GLY A 110 18.28 -3.03 6.41
N LEU A 111 16.99 -3.37 6.41
CA LEU A 111 16.55 -4.78 6.42
C LEU A 111 17.05 -5.56 5.21
N ALA A 112 17.01 -4.94 4.02
CA ALA A 112 17.54 -5.57 2.81
C ALA A 112 19.04 -5.85 2.92
N GLY A 113 19.81 -4.89 3.45
CA GLY A 113 21.24 -5.06 3.69
C GLY A 113 21.55 -6.21 4.66
N GLU A 114 20.74 -6.37 5.72
CA GLU A 114 20.90 -7.48 6.66
C GLU A 114 20.67 -8.85 6.00
N HIS A 115 19.63 -9.00 5.17
CA HIS A 115 19.39 -10.25 4.44
C HIS A 115 20.42 -10.53 3.34
N LEU A 116 21.02 -9.49 2.75
CA LEU A 116 22.11 -9.64 1.78
C LEU A 116 23.42 -10.07 2.45
N ALA A 117 23.59 -9.86 3.76
CA ALA A 117 24.78 -10.30 4.49
C ALA A 117 24.93 -11.83 4.55
N TYR A 118 23.84 -12.59 4.31
CA TYR A 118 23.89 -14.05 4.15
C TYR A 118 24.44 -14.51 2.79
N GLY A 119 24.65 -13.59 1.86
CA GLY A 119 25.24 -13.84 0.55
C GLY A 119 26.70 -14.25 0.62
N VAL A 120 27.16 -14.93 -0.43
CA VAL A 120 28.55 -15.37 -0.56
C VAL A 120 29.42 -14.22 -1.07
N PHE A 121 28.86 -13.32 -1.87
CA PHE A 121 29.58 -12.14 -2.37
C PHE A 121 29.14 -10.91 -1.57
N GLN A 122 30.11 -10.19 -1.01
CA GLN A 122 29.87 -8.96 -0.26
C GLN A 122 30.51 -7.80 -1.02
N ASN A 123 29.94 -7.48 -2.18
CA ASN A 123 30.45 -6.44 -3.08
C ASN A 123 29.58 -5.18 -3.03
N ASP A 124 29.87 -4.21 -3.90
CA ASP A 124 29.03 -3.03 -4.11
C ASP A 124 27.62 -3.44 -4.53
N GLN A 125 26.69 -3.26 -3.59
CA GLN A 125 25.26 -3.50 -3.74
C GLN A 125 24.53 -2.16 -3.79
N THR A 126 23.65 -2.00 -4.77
CA THR A 126 22.74 -0.86 -4.84
C THR A 126 21.33 -1.36 -4.52
N ILE A 127 20.78 -0.84 -3.43
CA ILE A 127 19.46 -1.21 -2.91
C ILE A 127 18.53 -0.02 -3.11
N GLU A 128 17.50 -0.21 -3.91
CA GLU A 128 16.47 0.79 -4.17
C GLU A 128 15.11 0.25 -3.74
N ILE A 129 14.47 0.92 -2.78
CA ILE A 129 13.12 0.62 -2.36
C ILE A 129 12.25 1.80 -2.75
N ASN A 130 11.23 1.53 -3.56
CA ASN A 130 10.33 2.54 -4.08
C ASN A 130 8.91 2.24 -3.63
N TYR A 131 8.18 3.29 -3.31
CA TYR A 131 6.75 3.23 -3.03
C TYR A 131 6.00 3.90 -4.17
N ASN A 132 4.98 3.23 -4.67
CA ASN A 132 4.05 3.77 -5.65
C ASN A 132 2.63 3.68 -5.12
N ASN A 133 1.96 4.83 -5.01
CA ASN A 133 0.54 4.95 -4.76
C ASN A 133 -0.20 5.37 -6.02
N GLN A 134 -0.71 4.37 -6.75
CA GLN A 134 -1.76 4.60 -7.73
C GLN A 134 -3.09 4.65 -6.99
N LEU A 135 -4.00 5.56 -7.38
CA LEU A 135 -5.30 5.80 -6.74
C LEU A 135 -6.08 4.52 -6.36
N ILE A 136 -5.87 3.43 -7.10
CA ILE A 136 -6.51 2.11 -6.93
C ILE A 136 -5.54 1.08 -6.30
N LYS A 137 -4.23 1.20 -6.53
CA LYS A 137 -3.22 0.19 -6.18
C LYS A 137 -1.99 0.82 -5.55
N ARG A 138 -1.66 0.37 -4.34
CA ARG A 138 -0.45 0.78 -3.60
C ARG A 138 0.53 -0.37 -3.59
N THR A 139 1.77 -0.10 -3.99
CA THR A 139 2.80 -1.13 -4.11
C THR A 139 4.14 -0.66 -3.57
N VAL A 140 4.86 -1.57 -2.94
CA VAL A 140 6.26 -1.41 -2.56
C VAL A 140 7.10 -2.28 -3.49
N THR A 141 8.09 -1.67 -4.14
CA THR A 141 9.01 -2.35 -5.05
C THR A 141 10.42 -2.29 -4.47
N ALA A 142 11.03 -3.45 -4.25
CA ALA A 142 12.44 -3.58 -3.91
C ALA A 142 13.23 -3.99 -5.15
N SER A 143 14.23 -3.20 -5.52
CA SER A 143 15.18 -3.50 -6.59
C SER A 143 16.58 -3.54 -6.00
N ILE A 144 17.26 -4.67 -6.19
CA ILE A 144 18.61 -4.89 -5.68
C ILE A 144 19.48 -5.23 -6.88
N ASN A 145 20.54 -4.44 -7.10
CA ASN A 145 21.55 -4.74 -8.09
C ASN A 145 22.89 -4.96 -7.39
N GLU A 146 23.43 -6.14 -7.58
CA GLU A 146 24.70 -6.57 -7.02
C GLU A 146 25.71 -6.85 -8.14
N ASN A 147 26.90 -6.27 -8.00
CA ASN A 147 28.02 -6.56 -8.89
C ASN A 147 28.82 -7.73 -8.31
N VAL A 148 28.96 -8.81 -9.08
CA VAL A 148 29.73 -9.98 -8.63
C VAL A 148 31.11 -9.94 -9.25
N LEU A 149 32.17 -9.99 -8.45
CA LEU A 149 33.53 -10.16 -8.95
C LEU A 149 33.74 -11.62 -9.34
N MET A 150 33.72 -11.90 -10.64
CA MET A 150 33.93 -13.25 -11.17
C MET A 150 35.00 -13.28 -12.27
N PRO A 151 35.66 -14.45 -12.49
CA PRO A 151 36.64 -14.61 -13.55
C PRO A 151 36.06 -14.24 -14.93
N ALA A 152 36.87 -13.66 -15.81
CA ALA A 152 36.42 -13.16 -17.12
C ALA A 152 35.69 -14.21 -17.97
N TRP A 153 36.08 -15.48 -17.86
CA TRP A 153 35.41 -16.58 -18.56
C TRP A 153 33.98 -16.81 -18.03
N ALA A 154 33.76 -16.70 -16.72
CA ALA A 154 32.46 -16.87 -16.09
C ALA A 154 31.56 -15.66 -16.33
N ALA A 155 32.12 -14.45 -16.22
CA ALA A 155 31.42 -13.19 -16.50
C ALA A 155 30.84 -13.15 -17.92
N LYS A 156 31.58 -13.68 -18.90
CA LYS A 156 31.12 -13.73 -20.29
C LYS A 156 29.93 -14.68 -20.50
N CYS A 157 29.82 -15.75 -19.72
CA CYS A 157 28.76 -16.74 -19.83
C CYS A 157 27.54 -16.40 -18.97
N LEU A 158 27.75 -15.90 -17.75
CA LEU A 158 26.71 -15.76 -16.71
C LEU A 158 26.31 -14.29 -16.46
N GLY A 159 27.10 -13.33 -16.94
CA GLY A 159 26.97 -11.91 -16.62
C GLY A 159 27.66 -11.56 -15.29
N ASN A 160 28.07 -10.29 -15.16
CA ASN A 160 28.77 -9.79 -13.97
C ASN A 160 27.86 -9.10 -12.95
N GLN A 161 26.55 -9.06 -13.22
CA GLN A 161 25.56 -8.37 -12.40
C GLN A 161 24.40 -9.31 -12.07
N ILE A 162 24.05 -9.37 -10.80
CA ILE A 162 22.85 -10.03 -10.31
C ILE A 162 21.83 -8.94 -10.01
N GLN A 163 20.71 -8.98 -10.72
CA GLN A 163 19.60 -8.04 -10.53
C GLN A 163 18.39 -8.82 -10.05
N ALA A 164 17.79 -8.39 -8.95
CA ALA A 164 16.51 -8.91 -8.51
C ALA A 164 15.54 -7.75 -8.26
N ARG A 165 14.30 -7.94 -8.68
CA ARG A 165 13.20 -7.03 -8.41
C ARG A 165 12.03 -7.81 -7.86
N ALA A 166 11.48 -7.33 -6.77
CA ALA A 166 10.26 -7.86 -6.17
C ALA A 166 9.29 -6.71 -5.88
N GLN A 167 8.00 -7.01 -5.98
CA GLN A 167 6.92 -6.07 -5.72
C GLN A 167 5.89 -6.73 -4.80
N ALA A 168 5.44 -5.98 -3.80
CA ALA A 168 4.39 -6.39 -2.89
C ALA A 168 3.30 -5.32 -2.79
N ASP A 169 2.05 -5.77 -2.67
CA ASP A 169 0.88 -4.91 -2.61
C ASP A 169 0.58 -4.52 -1.15
N VAL A 170 0.30 -3.23 -0.92
CA VAL A 170 -0.02 -2.70 0.41
C VAL A 170 -1.50 -2.93 0.73
N ALA A 171 -1.78 -4.00 1.47
CA ALA A 171 -3.13 -4.33 1.93
C ALA A 171 -3.43 -3.70 3.31
N GLU A 172 -4.37 -2.76 3.37
CA GLU A 172 -4.90 -2.19 4.62
C GLU A 172 -6.43 -2.37 4.70
N PRO A 173 -6.95 -3.59 4.93
CA PRO A 173 -8.38 -3.86 4.90
C PRO A 173 -9.18 -3.02 5.92
N VAL A 174 -8.59 -2.77 7.09
CA VAL A 174 -9.23 -1.97 8.15
C VAL A 174 -9.42 -0.51 7.73
N GLU A 175 -8.44 0.08 7.02
CA GLU A 175 -8.57 1.46 6.52
C GLU A 175 -9.51 1.54 5.34
N TYR A 176 -9.55 0.50 4.50
CA TYR A 176 -10.50 0.41 3.39
C TYR A 176 -11.94 0.46 3.90
N ILE A 177 -12.31 -0.38 4.89
CA ILE A 177 -13.65 -0.38 5.49
C ILE A 177 -13.97 0.99 6.10
N ARG A 178 -13.03 1.59 6.83
CA ARG A 178 -13.22 2.92 7.42
C ARG A 178 -13.49 3.99 6.37
N ASN A 179 -12.78 3.98 5.26
CA ASN A 179 -12.98 4.95 4.19
C ASN A 179 -14.34 4.78 3.51
N VAL A 180 -14.78 3.52 3.32
CA VAL A 180 -16.11 3.21 2.78
C VAL A 180 -17.22 3.64 3.74
N ASP A 181 -17.07 3.38 5.04
CA ASP A 181 -18.04 3.80 6.07
C ASP A 181 -18.15 5.32 6.16
N ILE A 182 -17.00 6.02 6.13
CA ILE A 182 -16.96 7.48 6.09
C ILE A 182 -17.71 7.98 4.86
N LEU A 183 -17.38 7.45 3.68
CA LEU A 183 -18.04 7.83 2.43
C LEU A 183 -19.57 7.64 2.53
N TYR A 184 -20.01 6.50 3.08
CA TYR A 184 -21.43 6.20 3.25
C TYR A 184 -22.14 7.19 4.19
N ASP A 185 -21.55 7.53 5.34
CA ASP A 185 -22.13 8.53 6.26
C ASP A 185 -22.22 9.91 5.61
N TYR A 186 -21.18 10.34 4.88
CA TYR A 186 -21.20 11.61 4.15
C TYR A 186 -22.25 11.63 3.04
N LEU A 187 -22.42 10.54 2.29
CA LEU A 187 -23.46 10.43 1.27
C LEU A 187 -24.87 10.51 1.87
N ASN A 188 -25.10 9.87 3.02
CA ASN A 188 -26.37 9.96 3.73
C ASN A 188 -26.66 11.37 4.26
N ARG A 189 -25.63 12.05 4.80
CA ARG A 189 -25.75 13.46 5.22
C ARG A 189 -26.03 14.36 4.02
N LEU A 190 -25.34 14.18 2.90
CA LEU A 190 -25.56 14.93 1.67
C LEU A 190 -26.98 14.74 1.14
N LYS A 191 -27.49 13.50 1.12
CA LYS A 191 -28.89 13.21 0.79
C LYS A 191 -29.86 13.93 1.74
N GLY A 192 -29.53 13.98 3.03
CA GLY A 192 -30.28 14.76 4.03
C GLY A 192 -30.32 16.25 3.69
N TYR A 193 -29.20 16.86 3.32
CA TYR A 193 -29.15 18.27 2.91
C TYR A 193 -29.93 18.52 1.62
N LEU A 194 -29.78 17.66 0.61
CA LEU A 194 -30.49 17.78 -0.67
C LEU A 194 -32.00 17.60 -0.52
N THR A 195 -32.45 16.67 0.32
CA THR A 195 -33.89 16.50 0.62
C THR A 195 -34.46 17.67 1.40
N LEU A 196 -33.69 18.30 2.28
CA LEU A 196 -34.11 19.56 2.93
C LEU A 196 -34.20 20.71 1.92
N LEU A 197 -33.29 20.80 0.95
CA LEU A 197 -33.35 21.82 -0.10
C LEU A 197 -34.57 21.62 -1.02
N GLY A 198 -34.89 20.38 -1.40
CA GLY A 198 -36.09 20.06 -2.17
C GLY A 198 -37.38 20.43 -1.41
N LYS A 199 -37.47 20.06 -0.12
CA LYS A 199 -38.62 20.44 0.73
C LYS A 199 -38.74 21.95 0.94
N ARG A 200 -37.61 22.69 0.93
CA ARG A 200 -37.61 24.15 1.03
C ARG A 200 -38.25 24.80 -0.20
N GLN A 201 -38.00 24.25 -1.39
CA GLN A 201 -38.57 24.74 -2.64
C GLN A 201 -40.06 24.42 -2.75
N ASP A 202 -40.48 23.22 -2.34
CA ASP A 202 -41.90 22.82 -2.30
C ASP A 202 -42.71 23.59 -1.24
N SER A 203 -42.05 24.04 -0.17
CA SER A 203 -42.70 24.82 0.89
C SER A 203 -42.78 26.32 0.60
N LEU A 204 -41.88 26.87 -0.22
CA LEU A 204 -42.02 28.24 -0.75
C LEU A 204 -43.20 28.35 -1.73
N ASN A 205 -43.51 27.26 -2.43
CA ASN A 205 -44.66 27.18 -3.34
C ASN A 205 -46.01 26.96 -2.63
N ASN A 206 -46.02 26.50 -1.37
CA ASN A 206 -47.21 26.21 -0.57
C ASN A 206 -47.43 27.26 0.55
N GLY A 207 -47.45 28.53 0.18
CA GLY A 207 -47.54 29.71 1.07
C GLY A 207 -48.87 29.88 1.84
N GLY A 208 -49.32 28.86 2.55
CA GLY A 208 -50.48 28.94 3.44
C GLY A 208 -50.49 27.94 4.60
N ARG A 209 -49.67 26.88 4.53
CA ARG A 209 -49.72 25.77 5.52
C ARG A 209 -48.88 26.07 6.76
N VAL A 210 -49.46 25.79 7.93
CA VAL A 210 -48.84 26.03 9.25
C VAL A 210 -48.56 24.70 9.94
N TYR A 211 -47.40 24.58 10.58
CA TYR A 211 -46.96 23.34 11.22
C TYR A 211 -47.23 23.40 12.73
N ILE A 212 -48.04 22.48 13.26
CA ILE A 212 -48.30 22.36 14.70
C ILE A 212 -47.52 21.21 15.32
N THR A 213 -47.09 21.44 16.56
CA THR A 213 -46.39 20.44 17.36
C THR A 213 -47.39 19.83 18.33
N LYS A 214 -47.48 18.50 18.37
CA LYS A 214 -48.13 17.79 19.48
C LYS A 214 -47.04 17.46 20.50
N ASN A 215 -46.69 18.44 21.34
CA ASN A 215 -45.73 18.17 22.41
C ASN A 215 -46.41 17.36 23.52
N ILE A 216 -45.63 16.50 24.20
CA ILE A 216 -46.10 15.67 25.33
C ILE A 216 -46.42 16.56 26.55
N TYR A 217 -45.88 17.79 26.56
CA TYR A 217 -46.02 18.78 27.63
C TYR A 217 -46.86 19.97 27.18
N GLU A 218 -48.12 19.76 26.77
CA GLU A 218 -49.24 20.73 26.59
C GLU A 218 -49.02 22.12 25.94
N ASP A 219 -47.82 22.48 25.51
CA ASP A 219 -47.50 23.76 24.90
C ASP A 219 -47.97 23.74 23.45
N LYS A 220 -49.18 24.27 23.25
CA LYS A 220 -49.79 24.48 21.94
C LYS A 220 -49.03 25.59 21.20
N VAL A 221 -47.99 25.21 20.44
CA VAL A 221 -47.21 26.13 19.60
C VAL A 221 -47.33 25.74 18.12
N TYR A 222 -47.62 26.74 17.28
CA TYR A 222 -47.60 26.62 15.82
C TYR A 222 -46.39 27.34 15.21
N HIS A 223 -45.91 26.82 14.09
CA HIS A 223 -44.78 27.36 13.34
C HIS A 223 -45.27 27.80 11.96
N SER A 224 -45.20 29.10 11.70
CA SER A 224 -45.49 29.71 10.39
C SER A 224 -44.33 29.50 9.41
N ASP A 225 -43.10 29.40 9.91
CA ASP A 225 -41.91 29.11 9.09
C ASP A 225 -41.60 27.60 9.11
N PRO A 226 -41.69 26.91 7.96
CA PRO A 226 -41.29 25.52 7.81
C PRO A 226 -39.81 25.27 8.16
N ASN A 227 -38.96 26.29 8.00
CA ASN A 227 -37.53 26.22 8.27
C ASN A 227 -37.18 26.49 9.74
N CYS A 228 -38.17 26.66 10.61
CA CYS A 228 -37.92 26.80 12.03
C CYS A 228 -37.15 25.57 12.56
N ARG A 229 -36.04 25.82 13.27
CA ARG A 229 -35.17 24.78 13.86
C ARG A 229 -35.96 23.71 14.64
N TYR A 230 -37.07 24.11 15.27
CA TYR A 230 -37.95 23.23 16.03
C TYR A 230 -38.78 22.31 15.14
N VAL A 231 -39.28 22.78 14.00
CA VAL A 231 -40.02 21.96 13.02
C VAL A 231 -39.13 20.85 12.46
N GLN A 232 -37.88 21.18 12.12
CA GLN A 232 -36.92 20.20 11.60
C GLN A 232 -36.56 19.10 12.60
N ARG A 233 -36.52 19.44 13.89
CA ARG A 233 -36.29 18.46 14.97
C ARG A 233 -37.51 17.55 15.15
N ILE A 234 -38.71 18.11 15.06
CA ILE A 234 -39.97 17.40 15.36
C ILE A 234 -40.42 16.52 14.20
N SER A 235 -40.14 16.88 12.95
CA SER A 235 -40.47 16.01 11.80
C SER A 235 -39.75 14.66 11.83
N ARG A 236 -38.61 14.57 12.54
CA ARG A 236 -37.89 13.31 12.78
C ARG A 236 -38.61 12.37 13.73
N HIS A 237 -39.54 12.87 14.54
CA HIS A 237 -40.26 12.10 15.58
C HIS A 237 -41.72 11.81 15.21
N GLY A 238 -42.18 12.15 13.99
CA GLY A 238 -43.53 11.79 13.50
C GLY A 238 -44.70 12.59 14.09
N ASN A 239 -44.46 13.54 15.00
CA ASN A 239 -45.50 14.30 15.70
C ASN A 239 -45.85 15.64 15.04
N LEU A 240 -45.75 15.72 13.72
CA LEU A 240 -46.00 16.94 12.94
C LEU A 240 -47.39 16.88 12.30
N MET A 241 -48.28 17.80 12.67
CA MET A 241 -49.56 18.00 11.98
C MET A 241 -49.52 19.33 11.22
N VAL A 242 -50.22 19.38 10.09
CA VAL A 242 -50.23 20.55 9.19
C VAL A 242 -51.65 21.11 9.15
N LEU A 243 -51.78 22.41 9.45
CA LEU A 243 -53.03 23.16 9.38
C LEU A 243 -53.02 24.07 8.14
N GLU A 244 -54.20 24.40 7.64
CA GLU A 244 -54.39 25.12 6.37
C GLU A 244 -54.14 26.63 6.46
N SER A 245 -54.17 27.22 7.66
CA SER A 245 -53.88 28.65 7.86
C SER A 245 -53.47 28.98 9.30
N THR A 246 -52.88 30.16 9.48
CA THR A 246 -52.53 30.70 10.81
C THR A 246 -53.76 31.06 11.64
N ALA A 247 -54.86 31.43 10.99
CA ALA A 247 -56.13 31.72 11.64
C ALA A 247 -56.69 30.48 12.34
N VAL A 248 -56.72 29.33 11.63
CA VAL A 248 -57.18 28.05 12.19
C VAL A 248 -56.31 27.61 13.38
N ALA A 249 -54.99 27.80 13.31
CA ALA A 249 -54.11 27.48 14.43
C ALA A 249 -54.39 28.36 15.67
N THR A 250 -54.70 29.63 15.46
CA THR A 250 -55.01 30.58 16.54
C THR A 250 -56.38 30.28 17.15
N GLU A 251 -57.38 29.92 16.35
CA GLU A 251 -58.71 29.48 16.81
C GLU A 251 -58.63 28.19 17.63
N MET A 252 -57.73 27.27 17.29
CA MET A 252 -57.47 26.05 18.05
C MET A 252 -56.65 26.29 19.35
N GLY A 253 -56.31 27.55 19.64
CA GLY A 253 -55.60 27.96 20.85
C GLY A 253 -54.09 27.74 20.80
N TYR A 254 -53.49 27.63 19.60
CA TYR A 254 -52.04 27.56 19.45
C TYR A 254 -51.42 28.96 19.39
N ARG A 255 -50.26 29.12 20.02
CA ARG A 255 -49.45 30.35 19.98
C ARG A 255 -48.35 30.25 18.93
N GLN A 256 -48.00 31.35 18.28
CA GLN A 256 -46.91 31.36 17.31
C GLN A 256 -45.56 31.14 18.00
N CYS A 257 -44.68 30.35 17.39
CA CYS A 257 -43.31 30.16 17.86
C CYS A 257 -42.54 31.49 17.88
N LYS A 258 -41.86 31.78 19.02
CA LYS A 258 -41.04 33.00 19.19
C LYS A 258 -39.97 33.20 18.11
N VAL A 259 -39.39 32.10 17.61
CA VAL A 259 -38.38 32.14 16.53
C VAL A 259 -39.04 32.45 15.19
N CYS A 260 -40.25 31.94 14.95
CA CYS A 260 -41.01 32.25 13.74
C CYS A 260 -41.53 33.70 13.73
N THR A 261 -41.86 34.28 14.90
CA THR A 261 -42.25 35.70 14.99
C THR A 261 -41.08 36.65 14.72
N GLN A 262 -39.84 36.28 15.05
CA GLN A 262 -38.66 37.13 14.82
C GLN A 262 -38.22 37.17 13.35
N ASN A 263 -38.49 36.11 12.57
CA ASN A 263 -38.15 36.02 11.15
C ASN A 263 -39.20 36.63 10.21
N ASN A 264 -40.30 37.18 10.75
CA ASN A 264 -41.40 37.80 9.97
C ASN A 264 -41.24 39.34 9.83
N HIS A 265 -40.09 39.90 10.21
CA HIS A 265 -39.71 41.30 10.00
C HIS A 265 -38.55 41.41 9.02
#